data_AF-A0A924GA59-F1
#
_entry.id   AF-A0A924GA59-F1
#
_cell.length_a   1.000
_cell.length_b   1.000
_cell.length_c   1.000
_cell.angle_alpha   90.00
_cell.angle_beta   90.00
_cell.angle_gamma   90.00
#
_symmetry.space_group_name_H-M   'P 1'
#
loop_
_entity.id
_entity.type
_entity.pdbx_description
1 polymer ?
#
loop_
_entity_poly.entity_id
_entity_poly.type
_entity_poly.pdbx_seq_one_letter_code
_entity_poly.pdbx_strand_id
1 'polypeptide(L)'
;FGAALAADSTTVMAAVQTIATRLAATSTAASDKDTGTLTNKITGDQTQVKSLGDQVSAWDIRLASRKSTLQRTYSAMEVLLSNMKAQSSALTSQLSSLSTSTTTG
;
A
#
# COMPACT_ATOMS: atom_id res chain seq x y z
N PHE A 1 12.58 54.94 -14.82
CA PHE A 1 13.57 54.22 -15.65
C PHE A 1 14.20 55.15 -16.69
N GLY A 2 13.47 55.71 -17.66
CA GLY A 2 14.05 56.59 -18.70
C GLY A 2 14.83 57.80 -18.19
N ALA A 3 14.30 58.56 -17.22
CA ALA A 3 15.00 59.71 -16.64
C ALA A 3 16.21 59.34 -15.76
N ALA A 4 16.18 58.19 -15.08
CA ALA A 4 17.28 57.69 -14.27
C ALA A 4 18.38 57.02 -15.11
N LEU A 5 18.01 56.38 -16.23
CA LEU A 5 18.93 55.80 -17.21
C LEU A 5 19.71 56.90 -17.96
N ALA A 6 19.09 58.05 -18.21
CA ALA A 6 19.74 59.21 -18.82
C ALA A 6 20.68 59.95 -17.84
N ALA A 7 20.38 59.92 -16.53
CA ALA A 7 21.18 60.60 -15.50
C ALA A 7 22.33 59.75 -14.94
N ASP A 8 22.14 58.43 -14.80
CA ASP A 8 23.19 57.50 -14.36
C ASP A 8 22.90 56.08 -14.90
N SER A 9 23.20 55.92 -16.19
CA SER A 9 22.98 54.67 -16.92
C SER A 9 23.71 53.48 -16.29
N THR A 10 24.88 53.71 -15.69
CA THR A 10 25.77 52.70 -15.12
C THR A 10 25.15 52.05 -13.90
N THR A 11 24.61 52.87 -12.98
CA THR A 11 23.95 52.38 -11.77
C THR A 11 22.66 51.62 -12.09
N VAL A 12 21.89 52.08 -13.07
CA VAL A 12 20.67 51.40 -13.53
C VAL A 12 21.00 50.06 -14.19
N MET A 13 22.04 49.99 -15.04
CA MET A 13 22.51 48.75 -15.64
C MET A 13 23.03 47.76 -14.60
N ALA A 14 23.78 48.23 -13.60
CA ALA A 14 24.27 47.40 -12.50
C ALA A 14 23.13 46.79 -11.65
N ALA A 15 22.07 47.57 -11.39
CA ALA A 15 20.89 47.08 -10.68
C ALA A 15 20.14 46.00 -11.48
N VAL A 16 19.94 46.21 -12.79
CA VAL A 16 19.30 45.22 -13.68
C VAL A 16 20.13 43.95 -13.77
N GLN A 17 21.46 44.07 -13.93
CA GLN A 17 22.36 42.93 -13.94
C GLN A 17 22.31 42.13 -12.63
N THR A 18 22.25 42.82 -11.49
CA THR A 18 22.14 42.18 -10.18
C THR A 18 20.85 41.37 -10.05
N ILE A 19 19.72 41.92 -10.51
CA ILE A 19 18.43 41.23 -10.50
C ILE A 19 18.46 40.01 -11.44
N ALA A 20 19.02 40.16 -12.65
CA ALA A 20 19.15 39.07 -13.61
C ALA A 20 20.02 37.93 -13.07
N THR A 21 21.15 38.25 -12.43
CA THR A 21 22.03 37.25 -11.80
C THR A 21 21.32 36.51 -10.66
N ARG A 22 20.57 37.21 -9.81
CA ARG A 22 19.78 36.59 -8.74
C ARG A 22 18.71 35.66 -9.30
N LEU A 23 17.99 36.08 -10.34
CA LEU A 23 16.97 35.26 -11.00
C LEU A 23 17.58 34.01 -11.64
N ALA A 24 18.73 34.15 -12.32
CA ALA A 24 19.45 33.02 -12.90
C ALA A 24 19.94 32.02 -11.84
N ALA A 25 20.45 32.52 -10.72
CA ALA A 25 20.88 31.69 -9.59
C ALA A 25 19.70 30.94 -8.95
N THR A 26 18.56 31.60 -8.72
CA THR A 26 17.34 30.96 -8.20
C THR A 26 16.77 29.95 -9.19
N SER A 27 16.75 30.27 -10.49
CA SER A 27 16.30 29.36 -11.53
C SER A 27 17.18 28.11 -11.55
N THR A 28 18.51 28.27 -11.54
CA THR A 28 19.46 27.16 -11.47
C THR A 28 19.26 26.34 -10.19
N ALA A 29 19.15 26.98 -9.03
CA ALA A 29 18.90 26.28 -7.77
C ALA A 29 17.56 25.54 -7.72
N ALA A 30 16.55 25.98 -8.48
CA ALA A 30 15.26 25.30 -8.57
C ALA A 30 15.27 24.17 -9.61
N SER A 31 16.00 24.34 -10.72
CA SER A 31 16.04 23.42 -11.86
C SER A 31 17.24 22.46 -11.85
N ASP A 32 18.16 22.60 -10.90
CA ASP A 32 19.33 21.75 -10.78
C ASP A 32 18.92 20.28 -10.67
N LYS A 33 19.50 19.46 -11.54
CA LYS A 33 19.16 18.04 -11.69
C LYS A 33 19.59 17.17 -10.51
N ASP A 34 20.47 17.67 -9.62
CA ASP A 34 21.01 16.92 -8.50
C ASP A 34 20.52 17.48 -7.14
N THR A 35 20.29 18.80 -7.05
CA THR A 35 19.96 19.52 -5.81
C THR A 35 18.69 20.37 -5.89
N GLY A 36 18.09 20.47 -7.07
CA GLY A 36 16.89 21.28 -7.30
C GLY A 36 15.68 20.76 -6.54
N THR A 37 14.91 21.69 -5.97
CA THR A 37 13.71 21.36 -5.19
C THR A 37 12.68 20.54 -5.98
N LEU A 38 12.60 20.75 -7.30
CA LEU A 38 11.75 19.96 -8.19
C LEU A 38 12.26 18.52 -8.36
N THR A 39 13.56 18.33 -8.58
CA THR A 39 14.18 17.00 -8.70
C THR A 39 14.02 16.21 -7.41
N ASN A 40 14.32 16.83 -6.27
CA ASN A 40 14.13 16.20 -4.95
C ASN A 40 12.67 15.80 -4.71
N LYS A 41 11.71 16.63 -5.14
CA LYS A 41 10.28 16.28 -5.07
C LYS A 41 9.95 15.08 -5.94
N ILE A 42 10.41 15.04 -7.19
CA ILE A 42 10.17 13.93 -8.12
C ILE A 42 10.77 12.62 -7.56
N THR A 43 12.00 12.66 -7.06
CA THR A 43 12.65 11.49 -6.44
C THR A 43 11.90 11.04 -5.17
N GLY A 44 11.42 11.98 -4.36
CA GLY A 44 10.57 11.68 -3.21
C GLY A 44 9.26 11.00 -3.60
N ASP A 45 8.56 11.57 -4.59
CA ASP A 45 7.30 11.03 -5.13
C ASP A 45 7.54 9.62 -5.73
N GLN A 46 8.62 9.42 -6.49
CA GLN A 46 9.00 8.10 -7.04
C GLN A 46 9.31 7.07 -5.95
N THR A 47 10.01 7.48 -4.89
CA THR A 47 10.31 6.61 -3.74
C THR A 47 9.03 6.20 -3.01
N GLN A 48 8.09 7.15 -2.86
CA GLN A 48 6.78 6.86 -2.26
C GLN A 48 5.97 5.88 -3.12
N VAL A 49 5.92 6.09 -4.44
CA VAL A 49 5.24 5.17 -5.37
C VAL A 49 5.85 3.78 -5.31
N LYS A 50 7.18 3.66 -5.30
CA LYS A 50 7.86 2.37 -5.15
C LYS A 50 7.50 1.69 -3.83
N SER A 51 7.55 2.43 -2.71
CA SER A 51 7.19 1.90 -1.39
C SER A 51 5.75 1.42 -1.33
N LEU A 52 4.81 2.14 -1.96
CA LEU A 52 3.42 1.71 -2.08
C LEU A 52 3.28 0.43 -2.92
N GLY A 53 4.02 0.32 -4.03
CA GLY A 53 4.05 -0.90 -4.85
C GLY A 53 4.60 -2.12 -4.10
N ASP A 54 5.68 -1.94 -3.33
CA ASP A 54 6.27 -2.98 -2.49
C ASP A 54 5.28 -3.43 -1.40
N GLN A 55 4.57 -2.49 -0.78
CA GLN A 55 3.52 -2.78 0.21
C GLN A 55 2.36 -3.56 -0.41
N VAL A 56 1.85 -3.15 -1.58
CA VAL A 56 0.75 -3.85 -2.28
C VAL A 56 1.14 -5.30 -2.57
N SER A 57 2.35 -5.54 -3.05
CA SER A 57 2.85 -6.88 -3.33
C SER A 57 2.91 -7.76 -2.07
N ALA A 58 3.36 -7.20 -0.94
CA ALA A 58 3.36 -7.90 0.34
C ALA A 58 1.94 -8.20 0.87
N TRP A 59 0.99 -7.30 0.63
CA TRP A 59 -0.42 -7.50 0.97
C TRP A 59 -1.08 -8.60 0.14
N ASP A 60 -0.76 -8.70 -1.14
CA ASP A 60 -1.27 -9.76 -2.02
C ASP A 60 -0.84 -11.16 -1.53
N ILE A 61 0.45 -11.33 -1.21
CA ILE A 61 0.98 -12.57 -0.63
C ILE A 61 0.27 -12.91 0.69
N ARG A 62 0.09 -11.91 1.57
CA ARG A 62 -0.60 -12.11 2.87
C ARG A 62 -2.06 -12.50 2.67
N LEU A 63 -2.76 -11.87 1.73
CA LEU A 63 -4.15 -12.15 1.43
C LEU A 63 -4.32 -13.55 0.84
N ALA A 64 -3.43 -13.97 -0.06
CA ALA A 64 -3.40 -15.32 -0.62
C ALA A 64 -3.20 -16.38 0.49
N SER A 65 -2.25 -16.15 1.40
CA SER A 65 -2.00 -17.03 2.55
C SER A 65 -3.19 -17.12 3.50
N ARG A 66 -3.83 -15.98 3.82
CA ARG A 66 -5.07 -15.94 4.62
C ARG A 66 -6.20 -16.70 3.94
N LYS A 67 -6.40 -16.51 2.64
CA LYS A 67 -7.42 -17.24 1.87
C LYS A 67 -7.18 -18.75 1.92
N SER A 68 -5.95 -19.19 1.66
CA SER A 68 -5.57 -20.62 1.71
C SER A 68 -5.80 -21.21 3.10
N THR A 69 -5.40 -20.50 4.15
CA THR A 69 -5.64 -20.93 5.54
C THR A 69 -7.13 -21.07 5.84
N LEU A 70 -7.92 -20.08 5.44
CA LEU A 70 -9.36 -20.08 5.67
C LEU A 70 -10.03 -21.23 4.91
N GLN A 71 -9.65 -21.49 3.66
CA GLN A 71 -10.12 -22.64 2.87
C GLN A 71 -9.81 -23.97 3.57
N ARG A 72 -8.57 -24.17 4.06
CA ARG A 72 -8.21 -25.38 4.81
C ARG A 72 -9.04 -25.52 6.08
N THR A 73 -9.26 -24.43 6.82
CA THR A 73 -10.09 -24.45 8.03
C THR A 73 -11.53 -24.84 7.72
N TYR A 74 -12.12 -24.27 6.66
CA TYR A 74 -13.48 -24.64 6.24
C TYR A 74 -13.58 -26.10 5.81
N SER A 75 -12.65 -26.61 5.01
CA SER A 75 -12.63 -28.02 4.64
C SER A 75 -12.45 -28.93 5.86
N ALA A 76 -11.63 -28.54 6.84
CA ALA A 76 -11.50 -29.29 8.08
C ALA A 76 -12.79 -29.27 8.92
N MET A 77 -13.49 -28.13 8.97
CA MET A 77 -14.79 -28.01 9.63
C MET A 77 -15.85 -28.87 8.94
N GLU A 78 -15.86 -28.94 7.60
CA GLU A 78 -16.78 -29.78 6.85
C GLU A 78 -16.55 -31.27 7.13
N VAL A 79 -15.29 -31.72 7.16
CA VAL A 79 -14.94 -33.09 7.54
C VAL A 79 -15.36 -33.39 8.98
N LEU A 80 -15.10 -32.48 9.91
CA LEU A 80 -15.48 -32.66 11.32
C LEU A 80 -17.01 -32.72 11.48
N LEU A 81 -17.76 -31.88 10.78
CA LEU A 81 -19.22 -31.92 10.78
C LEU A 81 -19.76 -33.23 10.20
N SER A 82 -19.18 -33.71 9.09
CA SER A 82 -19.53 -35.01 8.49
C SER A 82 -19.29 -36.16 9.48
N ASN A 83 -18.11 -36.18 10.12
CA ASN A 83 -17.77 -37.17 11.15
C ASN A 83 -18.71 -37.10 12.36
N MET A 84 -19.07 -35.90 12.82
CA MET A 84 -20.00 -35.74 13.93
C MET A 84 -21.41 -36.23 13.57
N LYS A 85 -21.86 -35.97 12.34
CA LYS A 85 -23.16 -36.45 11.85
C LYS A 85 -23.20 -37.98 11.76
N ALA A 86 -22.14 -38.60 11.26
CA ALA A 86 -22.01 -40.05 11.20
C ALA A 86 -22.05 -40.66 12.62
N GLN A 87 -21.32 -40.07 13.57
CA GLN A 87 -21.35 -40.50 14.98
C GLN A 87 -22.73 -40.37 15.62
N SER A 88 -23.41 -39.24 15.41
CA SER A 88 -24.78 -39.02 15.91
C SER A 88 -25.76 -40.07 15.35
N SER A 89 -25.64 -40.40 14.06
CA SER A 89 -26.45 -41.44 13.43
C SER A 89 -26.17 -42.82 14.02
N ALA A 90 -24.90 -43.17 14.24
CA ALA A 90 -24.50 -44.43 14.83
C ALA A 90 -25.01 -44.59 16.27
N LEU A 91 -24.87 -43.54 17.09
CA LEU A 91 -25.39 -43.53 18.48
C LEU A 91 -26.91 -43.69 18.52
N THR A 92 -27.63 -43.02 17.61
CA THR A 92 -29.09 -43.15 17.51
C THR A 92 -29.50 -44.58 17.13
N SER A 93 -28.80 -45.17 16.15
CA SER A 93 -29.04 -46.56 15.74
C SER A 93 -28.76 -47.54 16.89
N GLN A 94 -27.66 -47.36 17.61
CA GLN A 94 -27.30 -48.21 18.75
C GLN A 94 -28.36 -48.10 19.87
N LEU A 95 -28.80 -46.88 20.19
CA LEU A 95 -29.85 -46.67 21.18
C LEU A 95 -31.16 -47.36 20.78
N SER A 96 -31.58 -47.22 19.51
CA SER A 96 -32.78 -47.90 19.01
C SER A 96 -32.68 -49.42 19.11
N SER A 97 -31.50 -49.99 18.81
CA SER A 97 -31.27 -51.43 18.93
C SER A 97 -31.32 -51.91 20.39
N LEU A 98 -30.78 -51.12 21.33
CA LEU A 98 -30.87 -51.40 22.76
C LEU A 98 -32.34 -51.40 23.23
N SER A 99 -33.10 -50.37 22.85
CA SER A 99 -34.52 -50.24 23.21
C SER A 99 -35.36 -51.42 22.68
N THR A 100 -35.12 -51.85 21.43
CA THR A 100 -35.80 -53.02 20.85
C THR A 100 -35.46 -54.30 21.60
N SER A 101 -34.19 -54.56 21.90
CA SER A 101 -33.77 -55.75 22.67
C SER A 101 -34.34 -55.78 24.09
N THR A 102 -34.44 -54.64 24.78
CA THR A 102 -35.04 -54.58 26.12
C THR A 102 -36.56 -54.76 26.13
N THR A 103 -37.24 -54.59 25.00
CA THR A 103 -38.71 -54.77 24.90
C THR A 103 -39.11 -56.19 24.50
N THR A 104 -38.15 -57.01 24.03
CA THR A 104 -38.38 -58.42 23.62
C THR A 104 -37.84 -59.46 24.61
N GLY A 105 -37.45 -59.04 25.81
CA GLY A 105 -36.99 -59.90 26.91
C GLY A 105 -37.94 -59.93 28.10
#